data_AF-N4X640-F1
#
_entry.id   AF-N4X640-F1
#
_cell.length_a   1.000
_cell.length_b   1.000
_cell.length_c   1.000
_cell.angle_alpha   90.00
_cell.angle_beta   90.00
_cell.angle_gamma   90.00
#
_symmetry.space_group_name_H-M   'P 1'
#
loop_
_entity.id
_entity.type
_entity.pdbx_description
1 polymer ?
#
loop_
_entity_poly.entity_id
_entity_poly.type
_entity_poly.pdbx_seq_one_letter_code
_entity_poly.pdbx_strand_id
1 'polypeptide(L)'
;MIPPNFANAITVVLQSAAIASQPPAPAPATLLATASRVAASLKASFPNPNLALLPQPFWWWQSGTAVDALLTYTDVTGDRQYEPLLEQTILSQATPTNDFLTIDATGNDDQAWWALAAATAAELKFPEAAGSVPWIDLARNVFSEQRERWGNEKKGAAGCQGGLGWKIAKGDGNDGFFYKNSISNGLLFQLAARVGKLSTTTNETAAKEAQEWAEKVYDWSLHVGLVSDQFDVFDGTDEKNGCADLNHNKWSYNVGVYMYGSAVMAAQTGDAKWVQRTRGFIQSANRTFVNQKTGALWEEMCDGKEGEEACDTDQVSFKGLLARWLGATAEILPEVSLEAKAIVSRAATAMLDGKTEGLGPIDSFNAVEILVASLKTQGVKGEGGMIGPRSTRRMRRGIA
;
A
#
# COMPACT_ATOMS: atom_id res chain seq x y z
N MET A 1 -2.93 -24.75 35.28
CA MET A 1 -2.04 -23.83 34.54
C MET A 1 -1.39 -24.60 33.41
N ILE A 2 -1.75 -24.30 32.17
CA ILE A 2 -1.08 -24.89 31.00
C ILE A 2 0.32 -24.26 30.92
N PRO A 3 1.41 -25.03 30.82
CA PRO A 3 2.75 -24.47 30.69
C PRO A 3 2.81 -23.52 29.49
N PRO A 4 3.50 -22.36 29.57
CA PRO A 4 3.57 -21.38 28.49
C PRO A 4 4.05 -21.98 27.15
N ASN A 5 4.90 -23.03 27.19
CA ASN A 5 5.36 -23.75 26.01
C ASN A 5 4.25 -24.59 25.34
N PHE A 6 3.26 -25.07 26.10
CA PHE A 6 2.11 -25.79 25.55
C PHE A 6 1.06 -24.85 24.95
N ALA A 7 0.88 -23.66 25.53
CA ALA A 7 0.00 -22.64 24.94
C ALA A 7 0.53 -22.19 23.57
N ASN A 8 1.84 -21.96 23.44
CA ASN A 8 2.46 -21.62 22.15
C ASN A 8 2.37 -22.76 21.13
N ALA A 9 2.58 -24.01 21.54
CA ALA A 9 2.43 -25.16 20.64
C ALA A 9 0.98 -25.34 20.15
N ILE A 10 -0.02 -25.16 21.02
CA ILE A 10 -1.44 -25.23 20.67
C ILE A 10 -1.81 -24.11 19.70
N THR A 11 -1.35 -22.86 19.94
CA THR A 11 -1.59 -21.73 19.03
C THR A 11 -0.96 -21.97 17.65
N VAL A 12 0.27 -22.49 17.59
CA VAL A 12 0.95 -22.81 16.33
C VAL A 12 0.24 -23.93 15.57
N VAL A 13 -0.23 -24.99 16.25
CA VAL A 13 -0.98 -26.09 15.63
C VAL A 13 -2.34 -25.61 15.12
N LEU A 14 -3.04 -24.76 15.86
CA LEU A 14 -4.33 -24.18 15.44
C LEU A 14 -4.16 -23.22 14.25
N GLN A 15 -3.14 -22.37 14.23
CA GLN A 15 -2.81 -21.52 13.08
C GLN A 15 -2.46 -22.37 11.85
N SER A 16 -1.67 -23.43 12.01
CA SER A 16 -1.30 -24.34 10.93
C SER A 16 -2.50 -25.08 10.35
N ALA A 17 -3.43 -25.54 11.20
CA ALA A 17 -4.66 -26.21 10.79
C ALA A 17 -5.64 -25.25 10.09
N ALA A 18 -5.76 -24.01 10.56
CA ALA A 18 -6.61 -22.98 9.96
C ALA A 18 -6.09 -22.45 8.61
N ILE A 19 -4.76 -22.49 8.40
CA ILE A 19 -4.13 -22.20 7.11
C ILE A 19 -4.32 -23.38 6.13
N ALA A 20 -4.25 -24.61 6.61
CA ALA A 20 -4.46 -25.82 5.80
C ALA A 20 -5.92 -26.00 5.32
N SER A 21 -6.90 -25.35 5.97
CA SER A 21 -8.31 -25.40 5.58
C SER A 21 -8.73 -24.31 4.58
N GLN A 22 -7.82 -23.43 4.15
CA GLN A 22 -8.13 -22.38 3.19
C GLN A 22 -8.18 -22.93 1.77
N PRO A 23 -9.05 -22.39 0.89
CA PRO A 23 -9.04 -22.78 -0.52
C PRO A 23 -7.64 -22.52 -1.11
N PRO A 24 -7.12 -23.43 -1.95
CA PRO A 24 -5.84 -23.22 -2.59
C PRO A 24 -5.91 -21.95 -3.46
N ALA A 25 -4.79 -21.23 -3.55
CA ALA A 25 -4.70 -20.07 -4.43
C ALA A 25 -5.07 -20.46 -5.87
N PRO A 26 -5.78 -19.60 -6.62
CA PRO A 26 -6.05 -19.84 -8.02
C PRO A 26 -4.75 -20.08 -8.82
N ALA A 27 -4.84 -20.92 -9.84
CA ALA A 27 -3.69 -21.30 -10.64
C ALA A 27 -3.03 -20.07 -11.30
N PRO A 28 -1.68 -19.96 -11.30
CA PRO A 28 -0.97 -18.83 -11.91
C PRO A 28 -1.37 -18.55 -13.36
N ALA A 29 -1.62 -19.58 -14.18
CA ALA A 29 -2.03 -19.41 -15.57
C ALA A 29 -3.37 -18.67 -15.71
N THR A 30 -4.36 -19.02 -14.87
CA THR A 30 -5.66 -18.33 -14.82
C THR A 30 -5.49 -16.89 -14.36
N LEU A 31 -4.69 -16.67 -13.32
CA LEU A 31 -4.41 -15.33 -12.80
C LEU A 31 -3.73 -14.45 -13.86
N LEU A 32 -2.72 -14.94 -14.57
CA LEU A 32 -2.01 -14.20 -15.61
C LEU A 32 -2.93 -13.84 -16.78
N ALA A 33 -3.72 -14.79 -17.27
CA ALA A 33 -4.65 -14.56 -18.37
C ALA A 33 -5.71 -13.50 -18.01
N THR A 34 -6.24 -13.54 -16.79
CA THR A 34 -7.21 -12.53 -16.32
C THR A 34 -6.51 -11.20 -16.04
N ALA A 35 -5.34 -11.19 -15.40
CA ALA A 35 -4.58 -9.98 -15.09
C ALA A 35 -4.28 -9.16 -16.36
N SER A 36 -3.86 -9.82 -17.45
CA SER A 36 -3.62 -9.14 -18.73
C SER A 36 -4.87 -8.48 -19.29
N ARG A 37 -6.02 -9.16 -19.20
CA ARG A 37 -7.31 -8.62 -19.67
C ARG A 37 -7.75 -7.40 -18.85
N VAL A 38 -7.66 -7.47 -17.52
CA VAL A 38 -8.07 -6.36 -16.64
C VAL A 38 -7.07 -5.20 -16.67
N ALA A 39 -5.78 -5.46 -16.88
CA ALA A 39 -4.79 -4.41 -17.12
C ALA A 39 -5.07 -3.65 -18.43
N ALA A 40 -5.44 -4.37 -19.49
CA ALA A 40 -5.90 -3.75 -20.74
C ALA A 40 -7.19 -2.93 -20.54
N SER A 41 -8.12 -3.40 -19.71
CA SER A 41 -9.34 -2.66 -19.34
C SER A 41 -9.03 -1.37 -18.57
N LEU A 42 -8.10 -1.43 -17.60
CA LEU A 42 -7.61 -0.25 -16.88
C LEU A 42 -6.96 0.73 -17.86
N LYS A 43 -6.07 0.25 -18.74
CA LYS A 43 -5.44 1.09 -19.76
C LYS A 43 -6.47 1.77 -20.68
N ALA A 44 -7.52 1.05 -21.06
CA ALA A 44 -8.58 1.58 -21.93
C ALA A 44 -9.43 2.66 -21.23
N SER A 45 -9.36 2.76 -19.91
CA SER A 45 -10.07 3.76 -19.12
C SER A 45 -9.40 5.13 -19.14
N PHE A 46 -8.14 5.24 -19.60
CA PHE A 46 -7.44 6.51 -19.70
C PHE A 46 -7.89 7.28 -20.95
N PRO A 47 -8.41 8.52 -20.82
CA PRO A 47 -8.88 9.32 -21.95
C PRO A 47 -7.73 9.69 -22.90
N ASN A 48 -6.53 9.94 -22.36
CA ASN A 48 -5.33 10.11 -23.17
C ASN A 48 -4.60 8.76 -23.28
N PRO A 49 -4.46 8.18 -24.48
CA PRO A 49 -3.84 6.87 -24.65
C PRO A 49 -2.34 6.83 -24.27
N ASN A 50 -1.70 7.99 -24.11
CA ASN A 50 -0.29 8.15 -23.78
C ASN A 50 -0.04 8.58 -22.33
N LEU A 51 -1.09 8.78 -21.51
CA LEU A 51 -0.96 9.11 -20.09
C LEU A 51 -1.90 8.26 -19.25
N ALA A 52 -1.38 7.61 -18.21
CA ALA A 52 -2.14 6.82 -17.25
C ALA A 52 -2.83 7.71 -16.20
N LEU A 53 -3.59 8.71 -16.68
CA LEU A 53 -4.40 9.62 -15.88
C LEU A 53 -5.87 9.24 -16.02
N LEU A 54 -6.54 8.99 -14.90
CA LEU A 54 -7.97 8.71 -14.88
C LEU A 54 -8.78 9.99 -15.14
N PRO A 55 -9.94 9.90 -15.82
CA PRO A 55 -10.81 11.04 -16.02
C PRO A 55 -11.61 11.37 -14.75
N GLN A 56 -12.25 12.53 -14.72
CA GLN A 56 -13.35 12.78 -13.78
C GLN A 56 -14.41 11.66 -13.89
N PRO A 57 -15.03 11.23 -12.77
CA PRO A 57 -14.97 11.81 -11.42
C PRO A 57 -13.80 11.34 -10.55
N PHE A 58 -12.83 10.59 -11.10
CA PHE A 58 -11.70 10.09 -10.30
C PHE A 58 -10.71 11.20 -9.98
N TRP A 59 -10.17 11.16 -8.77
CA TRP A 59 -9.22 12.14 -8.30
C TRP A 59 -7.81 11.86 -8.83
N TRP A 60 -6.99 12.92 -8.88
CA TRP A 60 -5.64 12.85 -9.41
C TRP A 60 -4.76 11.80 -8.70
N TRP A 61 -4.92 11.64 -7.39
CA TRP A 61 -4.19 10.63 -6.61
C TRP A 61 -4.49 9.19 -7.05
N GLN A 62 -5.72 8.90 -7.50
CA GLN A 62 -6.10 7.58 -7.98
C GLN A 62 -5.33 7.20 -9.24
N SER A 63 -4.95 8.19 -10.06
CA SER A 63 -4.05 7.96 -11.20
C SER A 63 -2.65 7.52 -10.75
N GLY A 64 -2.11 8.14 -9.69
CA GLY A 64 -0.84 7.71 -9.08
C GLY A 64 -0.91 6.25 -8.60
N THR A 65 -2.04 5.84 -8.02
CA THR A 65 -2.23 4.43 -7.66
C THR A 65 -2.36 3.51 -8.87
N ALA A 66 -3.04 3.92 -9.94
CA ALA A 66 -3.16 3.13 -11.16
C ALA A 66 -1.80 2.95 -11.86
N VAL A 67 -0.94 3.96 -11.81
CA VAL A 67 0.46 3.85 -12.28
C VAL A 67 1.22 2.78 -11.48
N ASP A 68 1.14 2.80 -10.15
CA ASP A 68 1.77 1.80 -9.28
C ASP A 68 1.21 0.37 -9.52
N ALA A 69 -0.09 0.25 -9.80
CA ALA A 69 -0.73 -1.01 -10.20
C ALA A 69 -0.10 -1.59 -11.48
N LEU A 70 0.10 -0.73 -12.48
CA LEU A 70 0.67 -1.14 -13.77
C LEU A 70 2.19 -1.38 -13.70
N LEU A 71 2.92 -0.68 -12.82
CA LEU A 71 4.33 -0.97 -12.50
C LEU A 71 4.48 -2.38 -11.91
N THR A 72 3.69 -2.70 -10.89
CA THR A 72 3.74 -4.02 -10.24
C THR A 72 3.22 -5.13 -11.15
N TYR A 73 2.20 -4.87 -11.96
CA TYR A 73 1.76 -5.76 -13.04
C TYR A 73 2.91 -6.07 -14.01
N THR A 74 3.65 -5.04 -14.45
CA THR A 74 4.78 -5.20 -15.38
C THR A 74 5.86 -6.13 -14.79
N ASP A 75 6.26 -5.93 -13.53
CA ASP A 75 7.25 -6.79 -12.84
C ASP A 75 6.77 -8.24 -12.69
N VAL A 76 5.54 -8.42 -12.21
CA VAL A 76 5.03 -9.74 -11.86
C VAL A 76 4.72 -10.58 -13.09
N THR A 77 4.16 -9.97 -14.14
CA THR A 77 3.74 -10.69 -15.35
C THR A 77 4.82 -10.73 -16.43
N GLY A 78 5.76 -9.78 -16.42
CA GLY A 78 6.73 -9.60 -17.49
C GLY A 78 6.16 -8.92 -18.75
N ASP A 79 4.92 -8.46 -18.71
CA ASP A 79 4.30 -7.71 -19.80
C ASP A 79 4.74 -6.24 -19.77
N ARG A 80 5.66 -5.91 -20.67
CA ARG A 80 6.33 -4.60 -20.74
C ARG A 80 5.67 -3.60 -21.69
N GLN A 81 4.50 -3.92 -22.26
CA GLN A 81 3.87 -3.06 -23.25
C GLN A 81 3.49 -1.67 -22.71
N TYR A 82 3.34 -1.54 -21.39
CA TYR A 82 3.00 -0.29 -20.71
C TYR A 82 4.21 0.52 -20.26
N GLU A 83 5.45 0.03 -20.45
CA GLU A 83 6.64 0.73 -19.95
C GLU A 83 6.73 2.20 -20.42
N PRO A 84 6.55 2.51 -21.73
CA PRO A 84 6.60 3.90 -22.21
C PRO A 84 5.47 4.78 -21.63
N LEU A 85 4.27 4.22 -21.47
CA LEU A 85 3.12 4.91 -20.88
C LEU A 85 3.42 5.32 -19.43
N LEU A 86 4.00 4.42 -18.64
CA LEU A 86 4.28 4.64 -17.23
C LEU A 86 5.41 5.65 -17.03
N GLU A 87 6.52 5.50 -17.77
CA GLU A 87 7.63 6.46 -17.74
C GLU A 87 7.14 7.88 -18.10
N GLN A 88 6.43 8.01 -19.22
CA GLN A 88 5.90 9.30 -19.66
C GLN A 88 4.93 9.90 -18.63
N THR A 89 4.07 9.07 -18.02
CA THR A 89 3.10 9.55 -17.04
C THR A 89 3.80 10.08 -15.79
N ILE A 90 4.70 9.32 -15.18
CA ILE A 90 5.40 9.73 -13.95
C ILE A 90 6.15 11.05 -14.19
N LEU A 91 6.93 11.14 -15.28
CA LEU A 91 7.70 12.34 -15.59
C LEU A 91 6.82 13.55 -15.90
N SER A 92 5.64 13.35 -16.50
CA SER A 92 4.71 14.45 -16.76
C SER A 92 4.11 15.06 -15.49
N GLN A 93 4.07 14.29 -14.39
CA GLN A 93 3.49 14.74 -13.12
C GLN A 93 4.55 15.25 -12.13
N ALA A 94 5.84 15.04 -12.40
CA ALA A 94 6.94 15.32 -11.48
C ALA A 94 7.09 16.79 -11.05
N THR A 95 6.46 17.75 -11.76
CA THR A 95 6.64 19.22 -11.62
C THR A 95 8.10 19.68 -11.90
N PRO A 96 8.37 20.98 -12.07
CA PRO A 96 9.74 21.48 -12.23
C PRO A 96 10.65 21.24 -11.01
N THR A 97 10.06 21.04 -9.83
CA THR A 97 10.77 20.78 -8.56
C THR A 97 10.90 19.30 -8.24
N ASN A 98 10.42 18.40 -9.11
CA ASN A 98 10.57 16.95 -8.98
C ASN A 98 9.91 16.39 -7.71
N ASP A 99 8.75 16.92 -7.34
CA ASP A 99 8.06 16.67 -6.06
C ASP A 99 6.56 16.32 -6.21
N PHE A 100 6.03 16.24 -7.44
CA PHE A 100 4.60 16.00 -7.67
C PHE A 100 3.65 17.02 -7.01
N LEU A 101 4.13 18.19 -6.56
CA LEU A 101 3.31 19.24 -5.97
C LEU A 101 2.58 20.03 -7.07
N THR A 102 1.64 19.35 -7.73
CA THR A 102 0.78 19.94 -8.77
C THR A 102 -0.35 20.75 -8.14
N ILE A 103 -1.12 21.47 -8.95
CA ILE A 103 -2.36 22.13 -8.48
C ILE A 103 -3.41 21.12 -7.99
N ASP A 104 -3.34 19.88 -8.48
CA ASP A 104 -4.25 18.80 -8.11
C ASP A 104 -3.82 18.07 -6.82
N ALA A 105 -2.59 18.30 -6.34
CA ALA A 105 -2.09 17.81 -5.06
C ALA A 105 -2.64 18.67 -3.90
N THR A 106 -3.94 18.54 -3.62
CA THR A 106 -4.58 19.35 -2.57
C THR A 106 -4.24 18.89 -1.15
N GLY A 107 -3.97 17.59 -0.98
CA GLY A 107 -3.59 16.94 0.26
C GLY A 107 -2.20 16.32 0.24
N ASN A 108 -1.66 16.09 1.43
CA ASN A 108 -0.39 15.39 1.60
C ASN A 108 -0.50 13.92 1.15
N ASP A 109 -1.66 13.31 1.35
CA ASP A 109 -2.00 12.01 0.81
C ASP A 109 -1.97 12.00 -0.71
N ASP A 110 -2.62 12.98 -1.37
CA ASP A 110 -2.64 13.11 -2.84
C ASP A 110 -1.21 13.05 -3.43
N GLN A 111 -0.31 13.86 -2.86
CA GLN A 111 1.11 13.91 -3.27
C GLN A 111 1.85 12.59 -2.98
N ALA A 112 1.61 11.99 -1.81
CA ALA A 112 2.34 10.81 -1.38
C ALA A 112 2.03 9.57 -2.23
N TRP A 113 0.83 9.46 -2.81
CA TRP A 113 0.51 8.35 -3.72
C TRP A 113 1.43 8.30 -4.96
N TRP A 114 1.76 9.47 -5.52
CA TRP A 114 2.73 9.56 -6.62
C TRP A 114 4.15 9.25 -6.16
N ALA A 115 4.53 9.69 -4.96
CA ALA A 115 5.81 9.32 -4.36
C ALA A 115 5.95 7.81 -4.14
N LEU A 116 4.86 7.12 -3.74
CA LEU A 116 4.86 5.66 -3.62
C LEU A 116 5.02 4.96 -4.97
N ALA A 117 4.40 5.48 -6.04
CA ALA A 117 4.60 4.97 -7.40
C ALA A 117 6.05 5.12 -7.85
N ALA A 118 6.67 6.28 -7.60
CA ALA A 118 8.09 6.51 -7.89
C ALA A 118 9.01 5.60 -7.05
N ALA A 119 8.70 5.40 -5.77
CA ALA A 119 9.41 4.45 -4.93
C ALA A 119 9.28 3.02 -5.46
N THR A 120 8.12 2.63 -6.00
CA THR A 120 7.93 1.31 -6.64
C THR A 120 8.80 1.21 -7.89
N ALA A 121 8.81 2.22 -8.76
CA ALA A 121 9.65 2.24 -9.95
C ALA A 121 11.15 2.08 -9.58
N ALA A 122 11.60 2.74 -8.52
CA ALA A 122 12.96 2.58 -8.00
C ALA A 122 13.25 1.16 -7.47
N GLU A 123 12.34 0.60 -6.66
CA GLU A 123 12.46 -0.76 -6.11
C GLU A 123 12.53 -1.83 -7.20
N LEU A 124 11.76 -1.64 -8.28
CA LEU A 124 11.71 -2.53 -9.44
C LEU A 124 12.84 -2.30 -10.44
N LYS A 125 13.68 -1.26 -10.24
CA LYS A 125 14.70 -0.81 -11.20
C LYS A 125 14.10 -0.56 -12.59
N PHE A 126 12.94 0.08 -12.59
CA PHE A 126 12.23 0.45 -13.81
C PHE A 126 13.12 1.34 -14.68
N PRO A 127 13.13 1.18 -16.02
CA PRO A 127 14.01 1.97 -16.89
C PRO A 127 13.85 3.48 -16.67
N GLU A 128 14.98 4.19 -16.71
CA GLU A 128 15.06 5.66 -16.62
C GLU A 128 15.67 6.20 -17.93
N ALA A 129 14.97 7.09 -18.62
CA ALA A 129 15.51 7.78 -19.78
C ALA A 129 16.79 8.57 -19.42
N ALA A 130 17.75 8.62 -20.36
CA ALA A 130 18.98 9.37 -20.14
C ALA A 130 18.68 10.85 -19.87
N GLY A 131 19.13 11.35 -18.71
CA GLY A 131 18.93 12.74 -18.29
C GLY A 131 17.59 13.03 -17.60
N SER A 132 16.74 12.02 -17.37
CA SER A 132 15.57 12.17 -16.49
C SER A 132 15.99 12.18 -15.02
N VAL A 133 15.08 12.67 -14.16
CA VAL A 133 15.24 12.58 -12.72
C VAL A 133 15.12 11.11 -12.27
N PRO A 134 16.02 10.61 -11.39
CA PRO A 134 15.90 9.26 -10.88
C PRO A 134 14.60 9.05 -10.09
N TRP A 135 14.00 7.87 -10.20
CA TRP A 135 12.73 7.55 -9.54
C TRP A 135 12.81 7.69 -8.01
N ILE A 136 13.95 7.31 -7.44
CA ILE A 136 14.21 7.43 -6.00
C ILE A 136 14.24 8.90 -5.55
N ASP A 137 14.71 9.81 -6.40
CA ASP A 137 14.85 11.22 -6.02
C ASP A 137 13.48 11.93 -6.01
N LEU A 138 12.56 11.54 -6.90
CA LEU A 138 11.15 11.97 -6.82
C LEU A 138 10.52 11.58 -5.47
N ALA A 139 10.72 10.34 -5.04
CA ALA A 139 10.22 9.85 -3.75
C ALA A 139 10.88 10.57 -2.55
N ARG A 140 12.19 10.83 -2.63
CA ARG A 140 12.94 11.57 -1.59
C ARG A 140 12.51 13.02 -1.47
N ASN A 141 12.21 13.70 -2.58
CA ASN A 141 11.78 15.08 -2.57
C ASN A 141 10.45 15.22 -1.83
N VAL A 142 9.44 14.40 -2.16
CA VAL A 142 8.16 14.37 -1.43
C VAL A 142 8.36 14.05 0.05
N PHE A 143 9.18 13.04 0.35
CA PHE A 143 9.51 12.72 1.74
C PHE A 143 10.13 13.92 2.48
N SER A 144 11.02 14.68 1.83
CA SER A 144 11.61 15.88 2.42
C SER A 144 10.55 16.95 2.70
N GLU A 145 9.69 17.25 1.73
CA GLU A 145 8.65 18.27 1.90
C GLU A 145 7.65 17.92 3.01
N GLN A 146 7.19 16.66 3.07
CA GLN A 146 6.20 16.26 4.07
C GLN A 146 6.78 16.27 5.48
N ARG A 147 8.07 15.97 5.64
CA ARG A 147 8.77 16.13 6.92
C ARG A 147 8.83 17.58 7.36
N GLU A 148 9.02 18.51 6.42
CA GLU A 148 9.01 19.94 6.72
C GLU A 148 7.64 20.40 7.19
N ARG A 149 6.54 19.81 6.70
CA ARG A 149 5.16 20.13 7.10
C ARG A 149 4.75 19.52 8.45
N TRP A 150 5.42 18.47 8.92
CA TRP A 150 5.06 17.73 10.12
C TRP A 150 4.87 18.62 11.37
N GLY A 151 3.62 18.71 11.85
CA GLY A 151 3.29 19.44 13.08
C GLY A 151 3.38 20.97 12.98
N ASN A 152 3.38 21.52 11.76
CA ASN A 152 3.38 22.98 11.55
C ASN A 152 2.00 23.61 11.68
N GLU A 153 0.93 22.80 11.65
CA GLU A 153 -0.47 23.22 11.60
C GLU A 153 -1.05 23.61 12.98
N LYS A 154 -0.21 24.20 13.85
CA LYS A 154 -0.52 24.40 15.28
C LYS A 154 -1.72 25.31 15.54
N LYS A 155 -2.71 24.78 16.26
CA LYS A 155 -3.80 25.55 16.87
C LYS A 155 -4.06 25.07 18.30
N GLY A 156 -3.95 25.96 19.29
CA GLY A 156 -4.13 25.63 20.73
C GLY A 156 -2.81 25.53 21.52
N ALA A 157 -2.91 25.41 22.85
CA ALA A 157 -1.75 25.51 23.75
C ALA A 157 -0.81 24.29 23.75
N ALA A 158 -1.25 23.14 23.23
CA ALA A 158 -0.47 21.89 23.17
C ALA A 158 -0.38 21.23 21.78
N GLY A 159 -1.33 21.51 20.87
CA GLY A 159 -1.42 20.84 19.55
C GLY A 159 -1.46 19.31 19.65
N CYS A 160 -1.15 18.61 18.55
CA CYS A 160 -1.06 17.15 18.51
C CYS A 160 0.35 16.60 18.71
N GLN A 161 1.30 17.47 19.10
CA GLN A 161 2.72 17.14 19.28
C GLN A 161 3.37 16.49 18.03
N GLY A 162 2.82 16.77 16.84
CA GLY A 162 3.21 16.15 15.58
C GLY A 162 2.01 15.93 14.67
N GLY A 163 2.18 15.00 13.73
CA GLY A 163 1.18 14.65 12.73
C GLY A 163 1.22 15.54 11.50
N LEU A 164 1.04 14.93 10.34
CA LEU A 164 0.84 15.61 9.08
C LEU A 164 -0.65 15.94 8.90
N GLY A 165 -0.96 17.19 8.50
CA GLY A 165 -2.31 17.59 8.10
C GLY A 165 -2.78 16.84 6.85
N TRP A 166 -4.09 16.70 6.69
CA TRP A 166 -4.66 16.16 5.46
C TRP A 166 -4.37 17.10 4.29
N LYS A 167 -4.87 18.34 4.35
CA LYS A 167 -4.65 19.34 3.29
C LYS A 167 -3.32 20.08 3.44
N ILE A 168 -2.72 20.44 2.31
CA ILE A 168 -1.44 21.19 2.24
C ILE A 168 -1.66 22.68 2.42
N ALA A 169 -2.67 23.25 1.76
CA ALA A 169 -2.97 24.67 1.83
C ALA A 169 -3.93 24.98 2.98
N LYS A 170 -3.67 26.08 3.70
CA LYS A 170 -4.54 26.57 4.77
C LYS A 170 -5.64 27.46 4.20
N GLY A 171 -6.88 27.03 4.33
CA GLY A 171 -8.10 27.76 3.99
C GLY A 171 -8.78 28.38 5.21
N ASP A 172 -10.10 28.19 5.32
CA ASP A 172 -10.96 28.77 6.36
C ASP A 172 -10.88 28.03 7.71
N GLY A 173 -10.16 26.92 7.76
CA GLY A 173 -10.00 26.06 8.91
C GLY A 173 -10.99 24.90 9.00
N ASN A 174 -11.95 24.74 8.08
CA ASN A 174 -12.80 23.54 7.95
C ASN A 174 -12.52 22.75 6.67
N ASP A 175 -11.51 23.18 5.94
CA ASP A 175 -10.96 22.64 4.70
C ASP A 175 -10.18 21.32 4.87
N GLY A 176 -9.95 20.87 6.10
CA GLY A 176 -9.16 19.67 6.39
C GLY A 176 -7.68 19.92 6.67
N PHE A 177 -7.22 21.17 6.66
CA PHE A 177 -5.82 21.51 6.99
C PHE A 177 -5.42 21.10 8.41
N PHE A 178 -6.34 21.27 9.37
CA PHE A 178 -6.12 20.87 10.78
C PHE A 178 -6.49 19.40 11.05
N TYR A 179 -7.11 18.70 10.10
CA TYR A 179 -7.47 17.31 10.27
C TYR A 179 -6.23 16.43 10.06
N LYS A 180 -5.81 15.71 11.10
CA LYS A 180 -4.68 14.78 11.09
C LYS A 180 -5.23 13.38 10.83
N ASN A 181 -5.27 12.99 9.57
CA ASN A 181 -5.83 11.70 9.17
C ASN A 181 -4.77 10.59 9.15
N SER A 182 -5.22 9.35 9.24
CA SER A 182 -4.36 8.17 9.21
C SER A 182 -3.70 7.96 7.87
N ILE A 183 -4.34 8.34 6.75
CA ILE A 183 -3.77 8.06 5.44
C ILE A 183 -2.57 8.94 5.12
N SER A 184 -2.61 10.26 5.37
CA SER A 184 -1.45 11.14 5.15
C SER A 184 -0.25 10.71 6.00
N ASN A 185 -0.51 10.36 7.27
CA ASN A 185 0.53 9.91 8.19
C ASN A 185 1.04 8.50 7.84
N GLY A 186 0.14 7.58 7.48
CA GLY A 186 0.49 6.22 7.08
C GLY A 186 1.30 6.18 5.79
N LEU A 187 0.98 7.03 4.81
CA LEU A 187 1.73 7.17 3.57
C LEU A 187 3.13 7.75 3.83
N LEU A 188 3.25 8.78 4.67
CA LEU A 188 4.55 9.30 5.11
C LEU A 188 5.37 8.22 5.82
N PHE A 189 4.77 7.46 6.73
CA PHE A 189 5.41 6.34 7.42
C PHE A 189 5.95 5.29 6.44
N GLN A 190 5.11 4.84 5.51
CA GLN A 190 5.49 3.85 4.51
C GLN A 190 6.59 4.38 3.58
N LEU A 191 6.45 5.62 3.10
CA LEU A 191 7.42 6.26 2.22
C LEU A 191 8.77 6.39 2.92
N ALA A 192 8.80 6.82 4.19
CA ALA A 192 10.00 6.91 4.99
C ALA A 192 10.68 5.54 5.14
N ALA A 193 9.92 4.48 5.45
CA ALA A 193 10.46 3.12 5.54
C ALA A 193 11.08 2.64 4.22
N ARG A 194 10.42 2.91 3.09
CA ARG A 194 10.88 2.52 1.74
C ARG A 194 12.10 3.33 1.29
N VAL A 195 12.09 4.65 1.47
CA VAL A 195 13.23 5.53 1.20
C VAL A 195 14.44 5.13 2.05
N GLY A 196 14.23 4.77 3.31
CA GLY A 196 15.27 4.23 4.19
C GLY A 196 15.94 3.00 3.58
N LYS A 197 15.13 2.00 3.21
CA LYS A 197 15.60 0.77 2.57
C LYS A 197 16.35 1.03 1.26
N LEU A 198 15.78 1.85 0.37
CA LEU A 198 16.38 2.21 -0.93
C LEU A 198 17.71 2.98 -0.79
N SER A 199 17.88 3.71 0.32
CA SER A 199 19.09 4.50 0.55
C SER A 199 20.24 3.70 1.19
N THR A 200 19.98 2.50 1.72
CA THR A 200 20.98 1.70 2.47
C THR A 200 22.28 1.44 1.71
N THR A 201 22.24 1.33 0.38
CA THR A 201 23.43 1.05 -0.44
C THR A 201 24.09 2.31 -1.01
N THR A 202 23.48 3.48 -0.85
CA THR A 202 23.93 4.73 -1.50
C THR A 202 24.24 5.85 -0.52
N ASN A 203 23.53 5.92 0.62
CA ASN A 203 23.72 6.95 1.64
C ASN A 203 23.19 6.46 3.01
N GLU A 204 24.10 6.00 3.88
CA GLU A 204 23.77 5.45 5.21
C GLU A 204 23.09 6.47 6.13
N THR A 205 23.56 7.72 6.12
CA THR A 205 22.97 8.80 6.94
C THR A 205 21.52 9.07 6.55
N ALA A 206 21.26 9.20 5.24
CA ALA A 206 19.90 9.39 4.74
C ALA A 206 19.00 8.17 5.02
N ALA A 207 19.57 6.96 4.91
CA ALA A 207 18.84 5.73 5.25
C ALA A 207 18.41 5.71 6.71
N LYS A 208 19.32 6.04 7.63
CA LYS A 208 19.05 6.10 9.08
C LYS A 208 18.03 7.18 9.42
N GLU A 209 18.18 8.38 8.85
CA GLU A 209 17.22 9.47 9.07
C GLU A 209 15.80 9.08 8.63
N ALA A 210 15.65 8.44 7.47
CA ALA A 210 14.36 7.96 7.00
C ALA A 210 13.76 6.87 7.91
N GLN A 211 14.59 5.97 8.45
CA GLN A 211 14.14 4.97 9.44
C GLN A 211 13.68 5.62 10.76
N GLU A 212 14.41 6.62 11.26
CA GLU A 212 14.03 7.38 12.46
C GLU A 212 12.70 8.12 12.25
N TRP A 213 12.46 8.66 11.05
CA TRP A 213 11.17 9.23 10.69
C TRP A 213 10.05 8.19 10.61
N ALA A 214 10.31 7.00 10.08
CA ALA A 214 9.32 5.93 10.08
C ALA A 214 8.91 5.53 11.51
N GLU A 215 9.86 5.37 12.43
CA GLU A 215 9.56 5.14 13.86
C GLU A 215 8.76 6.31 14.46
N LYS A 216 9.20 7.55 14.22
CA LYS A 216 8.54 8.76 14.75
C LYS A 216 7.08 8.87 14.33
N VAL A 217 6.77 8.65 13.04
CA VAL A 217 5.40 8.75 12.52
C VAL A 217 4.53 7.62 13.07
N TYR A 218 5.07 6.41 13.15
CA TYR A 218 4.35 5.27 13.72
C TYR A 218 4.04 5.46 15.21
N ASP A 219 5.04 5.84 16.00
CA ASP A 219 4.89 6.06 17.44
C ASP A 219 3.95 7.23 17.73
N TRP A 220 3.97 8.28 16.90
CA TRP A 220 2.97 9.35 16.98
C TRP A 220 1.55 8.81 16.74
N SER A 221 1.36 7.99 15.71
CA SER A 221 0.05 7.42 15.35
C SER A 221 -0.52 6.51 16.44
N LEU A 222 0.35 5.78 17.16
CA LEU A 222 -0.04 5.06 18.38
C LEU A 222 -0.38 6.02 19.53
N HIS A 223 0.46 7.03 19.76
CA HIS A 223 0.31 7.96 20.87
C HIS A 223 -1.02 8.74 20.81
N VAL A 224 -1.41 9.21 19.62
CA VAL A 224 -2.70 9.90 19.43
C VAL A 224 -3.88 8.95 19.32
N GLY A 225 -3.65 7.63 19.32
CA GLY A 225 -4.71 6.61 19.30
C GLY A 225 -5.27 6.26 17.93
N LEU A 226 -4.70 6.76 16.83
CA LEU A 226 -5.12 6.41 15.46
C LEU A 226 -4.90 4.92 15.18
N VAL A 227 -3.81 4.36 15.69
CA VAL A 227 -3.56 2.90 15.69
C VAL A 227 -3.93 2.36 17.07
N SER A 228 -4.90 1.46 17.13
CA SER A 228 -5.34 0.85 18.39
C SER A 228 -4.45 -0.32 18.83
N ASP A 229 -4.60 -0.76 20.08
CA ASP A 229 -3.94 -1.97 20.61
C ASP A 229 -4.31 -3.25 19.83
N GLN A 230 -5.47 -3.26 19.16
CA GLN A 230 -5.94 -4.35 18.30
C GLN A 230 -5.55 -4.16 16.83
N PHE A 231 -4.67 -3.20 16.54
CA PHE A 231 -4.20 -2.84 15.21
C PHE A 231 -5.33 -2.41 14.25
N ASP A 232 -6.47 -1.98 14.78
CA ASP A 232 -7.40 -1.19 13.99
C ASP A 232 -6.77 0.18 13.71
N VAL A 233 -7.06 0.74 12.53
CA VAL A 233 -6.59 2.08 12.15
C VAL A 233 -7.80 2.96 11.90
N PHE A 234 -8.02 3.92 12.79
CA PHE A 234 -9.11 4.89 12.71
C PHE A 234 -8.78 6.01 11.72
N ASP A 235 -9.78 6.71 11.21
CA ASP A 235 -9.62 7.61 10.07
C ASP A 235 -8.79 8.86 10.38
N GLY A 236 -8.95 9.44 11.56
CA GLY A 236 -8.25 10.68 11.89
C GLY A 236 -8.65 11.32 13.20
N THR A 237 -8.05 12.46 13.45
CA THR A 237 -8.24 13.30 14.63
C THR A 237 -8.02 14.78 14.23
N ASP A 238 -8.38 15.75 15.07
CA ASP A 238 -8.33 17.17 14.69
C ASP A 238 -7.39 17.96 15.62
N GLU A 239 -6.46 18.73 15.04
CA GLU A 239 -5.54 19.55 15.81
C GLU A 239 -6.23 20.67 16.59
N LYS A 240 -7.44 21.10 16.18
CA LYS A 240 -8.23 22.13 16.88
C LYS A 240 -8.59 21.75 18.31
N ASN A 241 -8.81 20.46 18.60
CA ASN A 241 -9.14 19.96 19.94
C ASN A 241 -7.95 19.28 20.62
N GLY A 242 -6.72 19.47 20.10
CA GLY A 242 -5.52 18.81 20.62
C GLY A 242 -5.50 17.31 20.36
N CYS A 243 -6.11 16.85 19.27
CA CYS A 243 -6.26 15.44 18.93
C CYS A 243 -7.00 14.62 20.00
N ALA A 244 -7.94 15.23 20.73
CA ALA A 244 -8.64 14.58 21.83
C ALA A 244 -9.69 13.55 21.36
N ASP A 245 -10.31 13.81 20.21
CA ASP A 245 -11.36 12.96 19.64
C ASP A 245 -10.86 12.24 18.39
N LEU A 246 -11.35 11.02 18.17
CA LEU A 246 -11.04 10.22 16.98
C LEU A 246 -12.28 10.04 16.10
N ASN A 247 -12.10 10.21 14.79
CA ASN A 247 -13.01 9.66 13.81
C ASN A 247 -12.76 8.15 13.70
N HIS A 248 -13.68 7.35 14.23
CA HIS A 248 -13.53 5.89 14.33
C HIS A 248 -13.88 5.13 13.04
N ASN A 249 -14.14 5.82 11.93
CA ASN A 249 -14.30 5.17 10.64
C ASN A 249 -13.06 4.32 10.32
N LYS A 250 -13.28 3.14 9.75
CA LYS A 250 -12.22 2.21 9.38
C LYS A 250 -12.24 1.98 7.88
N TRP A 251 -11.09 2.15 7.25
CA TRP A 251 -10.90 1.99 5.82
C TRP A 251 -9.77 1.00 5.55
N SER A 252 -9.93 0.14 4.55
CA SER A 252 -9.00 -0.97 4.33
C SER A 252 -7.58 -0.52 3.98
N TYR A 253 -7.45 0.61 3.27
CA TYR A 253 -6.16 1.20 2.95
C TYR A 253 -5.40 1.76 4.18
N ASN A 254 -6.11 2.18 5.24
CA ASN A 254 -5.47 2.70 6.45
C ASN A 254 -4.79 1.55 7.19
N VAL A 255 -5.44 0.40 7.36
CA VAL A 255 -4.74 -0.77 7.93
C VAL A 255 -3.62 -1.27 7.01
N GLY A 256 -3.84 -1.25 5.69
CA GLY A 256 -2.87 -1.72 4.71
C GLY A 256 -1.58 -0.90 4.65
N VAL A 257 -1.67 0.44 4.76
CA VAL A 257 -0.52 1.33 4.65
C VAL A 257 0.44 1.14 5.83
N TYR A 258 -0.09 1.01 7.05
CA TYR A 258 0.71 0.73 8.26
C TYR A 258 1.23 -0.70 8.29
N MET A 259 0.47 -1.67 7.76
CA MET A 259 0.93 -3.05 7.61
C MET A 259 2.19 -3.13 6.75
N TYR A 260 2.17 -2.53 5.57
CA TYR A 260 3.30 -2.62 4.65
C TYR A 260 4.49 -1.77 5.10
N GLY A 261 4.26 -0.56 5.64
CA GLY A 261 5.34 0.21 6.27
C GLY A 261 6.03 -0.57 7.39
N SER A 262 5.27 -1.26 8.23
CA SER A 262 5.81 -2.14 9.29
C SER A 262 6.60 -3.32 8.71
N ALA A 263 6.12 -3.91 7.61
CA ALA A 263 6.81 -5.02 6.94
C ALA A 263 8.15 -4.58 6.35
N VAL A 264 8.21 -3.38 5.76
CA VAL A 264 9.46 -2.78 5.25
C VAL A 264 10.42 -2.48 6.40
N MET A 265 9.93 -1.93 7.51
CA MET A 265 10.73 -1.73 8.72
C MET A 265 11.28 -3.05 9.29
N ALA A 266 10.47 -4.11 9.35
CA ALA A 266 10.92 -5.43 9.78
C ALA A 266 12.04 -5.97 8.86
N ALA A 267 11.83 -5.91 7.55
CA ALA A 267 12.77 -6.42 6.56
C ALA A 267 14.12 -5.68 6.56
N GLN A 268 14.15 -4.38 6.89
CA GLN A 268 15.38 -3.60 6.90
C GLN A 268 16.10 -3.58 8.26
N THR A 269 15.37 -3.64 9.38
CA THR A 269 15.96 -3.54 10.73
C THR A 269 16.22 -4.90 11.38
N GLY A 270 15.46 -5.94 11.01
CA GLY A 270 15.46 -7.22 11.70
C GLY A 270 14.83 -7.19 13.10
N ASP A 271 14.22 -6.07 13.52
CA ASP A 271 13.61 -5.95 14.84
C ASP A 271 12.27 -6.72 14.91
N ALA A 272 12.17 -7.64 15.88
CA ALA A 272 11.01 -8.47 16.10
C ALA A 272 9.72 -7.66 16.38
N LYS A 273 9.83 -6.44 16.92
CA LYS A 273 8.65 -5.58 17.15
C LYS A 273 7.90 -5.29 15.85
N TRP A 274 8.64 -5.08 14.75
CA TRP A 274 8.04 -4.75 13.47
C TRP A 274 7.33 -5.96 12.85
N VAL A 275 7.87 -7.17 13.02
CA VAL A 275 7.19 -8.42 12.62
C VAL A 275 5.88 -8.59 13.39
N GLN A 276 5.88 -8.32 14.71
CA GLN A 276 4.68 -8.40 15.54
C GLN A 276 3.62 -7.38 15.10
N ARG A 277 4.04 -6.13 14.85
CA ARG A 277 3.17 -5.07 14.33
C ARG A 277 2.55 -5.46 12.99
N THR A 278 3.34 -5.92 12.03
CA THR A 278 2.83 -6.40 10.74
C THR A 278 1.81 -7.53 10.91
N ARG A 279 2.08 -8.52 11.77
CA ARG A 279 1.13 -9.61 12.03
C ARG A 279 -0.17 -9.10 12.63
N GLY A 280 -0.10 -8.13 13.55
CA GLY A 280 -1.27 -7.47 14.12
C GLY A 280 -2.14 -6.80 13.05
N PHE A 281 -1.53 -6.04 12.14
CA PHE A 281 -2.27 -5.42 11.03
C PHE A 281 -2.88 -6.44 10.06
N ILE A 282 -2.21 -7.55 9.76
CA ILE A 282 -2.79 -8.65 8.95
C ILE A 282 -4.03 -9.22 9.63
N GLN A 283 -3.99 -9.43 10.95
CA GLN A 283 -5.13 -9.93 11.72
C GLN A 283 -6.28 -8.94 11.74
N SER A 284 -5.99 -7.65 11.88
CA SER A 284 -6.97 -6.55 11.78
C SER A 284 -7.62 -6.52 10.40
N ALA A 285 -6.83 -6.56 9.32
CA ALA A 285 -7.33 -6.62 7.96
C ALA A 285 -8.22 -7.84 7.72
N ASN A 286 -7.82 -9.02 8.21
CA ASN A 286 -8.60 -10.24 8.08
C ASN A 286 -9.93 -10.19 8.82
N ARG A 287 -9.96 -9.57 10.01
CA ARG A 287 -11.17 -9.45 10.85
C ARG A 287 -12.18 -8.49 10.23
N THR A 288 -11.70 -7.36 9.71
CA THR A 288 -12.55 -6.21 9.36
C THR A 288 -12.87 -6.16 7.86
N PHE A 289 -11.87 -6.35 7.00
CA PHE A 289 -11.97 -6.08 5.56
C PHE A 289 -11.98 -7.35 4.69
N VAL A 290 -12.23 -8.51 5.29
CA VAL A 290 -12.47 -9.76 4.56
C VAL A 290 -13.86 -10.28 4.88
N ASN A 291 -14.68 -10.45 3.85
CA ASN A 291 -15.96 -11.12 3.98
C ASN A 291 -15.72 -12.60 4.30
N GLN A 292 -16.06 -13.04 5.51
CA GLN A 292 -15.77 -14.41 5.97
C GLN A 292 -16.57 -15.49 5.24
N LYS A 293 -17.64 -15.12 4.52
CA LYS A 293 -18.45 -16.07 3.75
C LYS A 293 -17.91 -16.26 2.33
N THR A 294 -17.55 -15.16 1.67
CA THR A 294 -17.14 -15.19 0.25
C THR A 294 -15.63 -15.15 0.06
N GLY A 295 -14.88 -14.68 1.06
CA GLY A 295 -13.44 -14.43 0.94
C GLY A 295 -13.09 -13.12 0.25
N ALA A 296 -14.07 -12.35 -0.25
CA ALA A 296 -13.84 -11.08 -0.91
C ALA A 296 -13.30 -10.02 0.05
N LEU A 297 -12.45 -9.13 -0.45
CA LEU A 297 -12.13 -7.88 0.24
C LEU A 297 -13.31 -6.93 0.12
N TRP A 298 -13.59 -6.18 1.19
CA TRP A 298 -14.72 -5.27 1.24
C TRP A 298 -14.46 -4.08 2.18
N GLU A 299 -15.15 -2.97 1.95
CA GLU A 299 -15.18 -1.81 2.85
C GLU A 299 -16.37 -1.91 3.82
N GLU A 300 -16.07 -2.22 5.09
CA GLU A 300 -17.09 -2.41 6.14
C GLU A 300 -18.10 -1.25 6.23
N MET A 301 -17.63 -0.03 5.97
CA MET A 301 -18.43 1.17 6.12
C MET A 301 -19.45 1.41 5.01
N CYS A 302 -19.26 0.85 3.81
CA CYS A 302 -20.02 1.27 2.62
C CYS A 302 -20.32 0.16 1.59
N ASP A 303 -19.55 -0.93 1.55
CA ASP A 303 -19.80 -1.99 0.55
C ASP A 303 -21.16 -2.66 0.82
N GLY A 304 -21.99 -2.75 -0.22
CA GLY A 304 -23.35 -3.30 -0.15
C GLY A 304 -24.42 -2.32 0.32
N LYS A 305 -24.07 -1.05 0.56
CA LYS A 305 -25.02 0.04 0.81
C LYS A 305 -25.41 0.75 -0.50
N GLU A 306 -26.50 1.49 -0.46
CA GLU A 306 -27.06 2.23 -1.61
C GLU A 306 -27.22 3.72 -1.30
N GLY A 307 -27.38 4.55 -2.34
CA GLY A 307 -27.61 5.99 -2.18
C GLY A 307 -26.42 6.72 -1.55
N GLU A 308 -26.70 7.60 -0.60
CA GLU A 308 -25.68 8.43 0.08
C GLU A 308 -24.76 7.62 1.01
N GLU A 309 -25.13 6.38 1.34
CA GLU A 309 -24.31 5.49 2.17
C GLU A 309 -23.42 4.55 1.36
N ALA A 310 -23.59 4.53 0.02
CA ALA A 310 -22.76 3.73 -0.87
C ALA A 310 -21.33 4.27 -0.92
N CYS A 311 -20.37 3.39 -1.23
CA CYS A 311 -18.99 3.81 -1.38
C CYS A 311 -18.86 4.86 -2.49
N ASP A 312 -18.14 5.95 -2.19
CA ASP A 312 -17.76 6.94 -3.20
C ASP A 312 -16.60 6.44 -4.09
N THR A 313 -16.18 7.27 -5.04
CA THR A 313 -15.12 6.92 -6.00
C THR A 313 -13.77 6.63 -5.35
N ASP A 314 -13.48 7.22 -4.19
CA ASP A 314 -12.26 6.95 -3.43
C ASP A 314 -12.37 5.60 -2.74
N GLN A 315 -13.44 5.42 -1.98
CA GLN A 315 -13.65 4.27 -1.09
C GLN A 315 -13.67 2.94 -1.84
N VAL A 316 -14.23 2.91 -3.05
CA VAL A 316 -14.26 1.69 -3.88
C VAL A 316 -12.83 1.18 -4.18
N SER A 317 -11.83 2.07 -4.27
CA SER A 317 -10.44 1.71 -4.60
C SER A 317 -9.61 1.16 -3.43
N PHE A 318 -10.05 1.36 -2.18
CA PHE A 318 -9.25 1.06 -1.00
C PHE A 318 -8.90 -0.43 -0.87
N LYS A 319 -9.85 -1.33 -1.17
CA LYS A 319 -9.62 -2.78 -1.15
C LYS A 319 -8.53 -3.26 -2.11
N GLY A 320 -8.36 -2.62 -3.27
CA GLY A 320 -7.24 -2.88 -4.17
C GLY A 320 -5.91 -2.55 -3.51
N LEU A 321 -5.82 -1.40 -2.83
CA LEU A 321 -4.63 -0.97 -2.10
C LEU A 321 -4.30 -1.91 -0.94
N LEU A 322 -5.30 -2.39 -0.20
CA LEU A 322 -5.11 -3.43 0.81
C LEU A 322 -4.52 -4.71 0.18
N ALA A 323 -5.06 -5.16 -0.95
CA ALA A 323 -4.55 -6.35 -1.66
C ALA A 323 -3.09 -6.18 -2.08
N ARG A 324 -2.73 -5.02 -2.66
CA ARG A 324 -1.36 -4.66 -3.03
C ARG A 324 -0.40 -4.90 -1.88
N TRP A 325 -0.72 -4.31 -0.75
CA TRP A 325 0.14 -4.28 0.42
C TRP A 325 0.18 -5.62 1.15
N LEU A 326 -0.88 -6.43 1.10
CA LEU A 326 -0.84 -7.83 1.55
C LEU A 326 0.11 -8.65 0.70
N GLY A 327 0.01 -8.54 -0.63
CA GLY A 327 0.89 -9.25 -1.56
C GLY A 327 2.35 -8.85 -1.40
N ALA A 328 2.63 -7.55 -1.30
CA ALA A 328 3.98 -7.03 -1.07
C ALA A 328 4.55 -7.46 0.29
N THR A 329 3.73 -7.40 1.36
CA THR A 329 4.12 -7.90 2.69
C THR A 329 4.50 -9.38 2.65
N ALA A 330 3.70 -10.21 1.98
CA ALA A 330 3.97 -11.64 1.85
C ALA A 330 5.26 -11.94 1.07
N GLU A 331 5.65 -11.08 0.12
CA GLU A 331 6.89 -11.22 -0.64
C GLU A 331 8.13 -10.89 0.18
N ILE A 332 8.07 -9.85 1.01
CA ILE A 332 9.24 -9.32 1.71
C ILE A 332 9.44 -9.86 3.12
N LEU A 333 8.41 -10.42 3.75
CA LEU A 333 8.45 -10.86 5.14
C LEU A 333 7.95 -12.32 5.30
N PRO A 334 8.85 -13.32 5.22
CA PRO A 334 8.51 -14.75 5.31
C PRO A 334 7.71 -15.13 6.58
N GLU A 335 7.97 -14.48 7.70
CA GLU A 335 7.41 -14.75 9.04
C GLU A 335 5.89 -14.53 9.14
N VAL A 336 5.31 -13.83 8.18
CA VAL A 336 3.86 -13.54 8.09
C VAL A 336 3.28 -13.87 6.71
N SER A 337 4.09 -14.46 5.84
CA SER A 337 3.77 -14.66 4.43
C SER A 337 2.56 -15.58 4.25
N LEU A 338 2.41 -16.61 5.09
CA LEU A 338 1.28 -17.53 5.04
C LEU A 338 -0.04 -16.86 5.41
N GLU A 339 -0.04 -16.02 6.46
CA GLU A 339 -1.21 -15.29 6.91
C GLU A 339 -1.69 -14.29 5.85
N ALA A 340 -0.78 -13.51 5.27
CA ALA A 340 -1.10 -12.57 4.19
C ALA A 340 -1.56 -13.29 2.91
N LYS A 341 -0.87 -14.38 2.53
CA LYS A 341 -1.25 -15.21 1.37
C LYS A 341 -2.64 -15.82 1.51
N ALA A 342 -3.04 -16.22 2.72
CA ALA A 342 -4.38 -16.77 2.95
C ALA A 342 -5.48 -15.76 2.60
N ILE A 343 -5.31 -14.49 2.98
CA ILE A 343 -6.26 -13.42 2.66
C ILE A 343 -6.30 -13.18 1.14
N VAL A 344 -5.13 -13.01 0.53
CA VAL A 344 -5.02 -12.72 -0.91
C VAL A 344 -5.57 -13.86 -1.77
N SER A 345 -5.36 -15.12 -1.36
CA SER A 345 -5.88 -16.28 -2.10
C SER A 345 -7.40 -16.29 -2.13
N ARG A 346 -8.04 -16.03 -0.99
CA ARG A 346 -9.52 -15.91 -0.90
C ARG A 346 -10.04 -14.75 -1.72
N ALA A 347 -9.39 -13.59 -1.65
CA ALA A 347 -9.77 -12.41 -2.42
C ALA A 347 -9.68 -12.67 -3.94
N ALA A 348 -8.61 -13.33 -4.38
CA ALA A 348 -8.42 -13.67 -5.79
C ALA A 348 -9.45 -14.69 -6.29
N THR A 349 -9.80 -15.70 -5.49
CA THR A 349 -10.90 -16.62 -5.82
C THR A 349 -12.22 -15.86 -5.97
N ALA A 350 -12.58 -15.04 -4.98
CA ALA A 350 -13.82 -14.26 -5.03
C ALA A 350 -13.87 -13.31 -6.25
N MET A 351 -12.73 -12.70 -6.62
CA MET A 351 -12.63 -11.87 -7.83
C MET A 351 -12.85 -12.67 -9.11
N LEU A 352 -12.28 -13.88 -9.21
CA LEU A 352 -12.43 -14.74 -10.39
C LEU A 352 -13.83 -15.34 -10.52
N ASP A 353 -14.51 -15.59 -9.40
CA ASP A 353 -15.90 -16.07 -9.37
C ASP A 353 -16.90 -14.95 -9.74
N GLY A 354 -16.47 -13.70 -9.65
CA GLY A 354 -17.24 -12.51 -10.01
C GLY A 354 -17.13 -12.11 -11.49
N LYS A 355 -17.59 -10.89 -11.79
CA LYS A 355 -17.47 -10.30 -13.12
C LYS A 355 -16.00 -9.88 -13.37
N THR A 356 -15.42 -10.31 -14.48
CA THR A 356 -14.03 -9.98 -14.88
C THR A 356 -13.94 -9.25 -16.23
N GLU A 357 -15.08 -8.94 -16.85
CA GLU A 357 -15.16 -8.29 -18.17
C GLU A 357 -16.09 -7.09 -18.13
N GLY A 358 -15.84 -6.06 -18.94
CA GLY A 358 -16.66 -4.84 -18.93
C GLY A 358 -16.68 -4.16 -17.56
N LEU A 359 -15.52 -4.14 -16.90
CA LEU A 359 -15.29 -3.48 -15.61
C LEU A 359 -15.10 -1.99 -15.82
N GLY A 360 -15.55 -1.20 -14.84
CA GLY A 360 -15.23 0.23 -14.80
C GLY A 360 -13.74 0.46 -14.47
N PRO A 361 -13.29 1.72 -14.44
CA PRO A 361 -11.87 2.04 -14.20
C PRO A 361 -11.37 1.54 -12.85
N ILE A 362 -12.10 1.82 -11.76
CA ILE A 362 -11.70 1.41 -10.40
C ILE A 362 -11.88 -0.09 -10.17
N ASP A 363 -12.91 -0.71 -10.76
CA ASP A 363 -13.05 -2.17 -10.69
C ASP A 363 -11.91 -2.88 -11.43
N SER A 364 -11.49 -2.35 -12.58
CA SER A 364 -10.32 -2.85 -13.32
C SER A 364 -9.04 -2.68 -12.50
N PHE A 365 -8.85 -1.53 -11.85
CA PHE A 365 -7.76 -1.28 -10.92
C PHE A 365 -7.75 -2.29 -9.76
N ASN A 366 -8.86 -2.46 -9.05
CA ASN A 366 -8.97 -3.42 -7.94
C ASN A 366 -8.67 -4.85 -8.39
N ALA A 367 -9.16 -5.24 -9.58
CA ALA A 367 -8.89 -6.55 -10.14
C ALA A 367 -7.39 -6.75 -10.45
N VAL A 368 -6.72 -5.75 -11.04
CA VAL A 368 -5.27 -5.79 -11.26
C VAL A 368 -4.55 -6.01 -9.92
N GLU A 369 -4.85 -5.21 -8.90
CA GLU A 369 -4.20 -5.32 -7.59
C GLU A 369 -4.36 -6.70 -6.94
N ILE A 370 -5.58 -7.22 -6.91
CA ILE A 370 -5.89 -8.51 -6.27
C ILE A 370 -5.17 -9.65 -7.01
N LEU A 371 -5.21 -9.65 -8.34
CA LEU A 371 -4.61 -10.72 -9.15
C LEU A 371 -3.07 -10.66 -9.08
N VAL A 372 -2.48 -9.47 -9.16
CA VAL A 372 -1.03 -9.26 -9.04
C VAL A 372 -0.54 -9.63 -7.64
N ALA A 373 -1.27 -9.25 -6.58
CA ALA A 373 -0.96 -9.67 -5.22
C ALA A 373 -0.95 -11.20 -5.10
N SER A 374 -1.93 -11.89 -5.69
CA SER A 374 -2.01 -13.35 -5.66
C SER A 374 -0.82 -14.00 -6.38
N LEU A 375 -0.48 -13.52 -7.58
CA LEU A 375 0.70 -13.98 -8.33
C LEU A 375 1.99 -13.77 -7.52
N LYS A 376 2.13 -12.62 -6.87
CA LYS A 376 3.28 -12.29 -6.03
C LYS A 376 3.42 -13.24 -4.84
N THR A 377 2.33 -13.59 -4.15
CA THR A 377 2.34 -14.59 -3.05
C THR A 377 2.65 -16.03 -3.49
N GLN A 378 2.58 -16.28 -4.81
CA GLN A 378 2.96 -17.55 -5.43
C GLN A 378 4.39 -17.53 -5.97
N GLY A 379 5.11 -16.41 -5.80
CA GLY A 379 6.49 -16.26 -6.25
C GLY A 379 6.64 -16.17 -7.77
N VAL A 380 5.58 -15.80 -8.49
CA VAL A 380 5.62 -15.56 -9.94
C VAL A 380 6.34 -14.23 -10.19
N LYS A 381 7.29 -14.25 -11.13
CA LYS A 381 7.95 -13.06 -11.67
C LYS A 381 8.17 -13.20 -13.16
N GLY A 382 8.11 -12.09 -13.89
CA GLY A 382 8.49 -12.04 -15.29
C GLY A 382 9.98 -11.74 -15.46
N GLU A 383 10.81 -12.75 -15.78
CA GLU A 383 12.21 -12.52 -16.15
C GLU A 383 12.41 -12.85 -17.64
N GLY A 384 12.82 -11.86 -18.44
CA GLY A 384 13.32 -12.07 -19.81
C GLY A 384 12.39 -12.81 -20.76
N GLY A 385 11.08 -12.57 -20.68
CA GLY A 385 10.08 -13.26 -21.50
C GLY A 385 9.76 -14.70 -21.06
N MET A 386 10.33 -15.15 -19.94
CA MET A 386 9.96 -16.41 -19.29
C MET A 386 9.24 -16.12 -17.97
N ILE A 387 8.02 -16.64 -17.86
CA ILE A 387 7.21 -16.57 -16.63
C ILE A 387 7.43 -17.87 -15.86
N GLY A 388 7.87 -17.79 -14.60
CA GLY A 388 8.05 -18.98 -13.76
C GLY A 388 8.11 -18.69 -12.26
N PRO A 389 7.76 -19.67 -11.41
CA PRO A 389 7.93 -19.55 -9.97
C PRO A 389 9.42 -19.49 -9.60
N ARG A 390 9.77 -18.62 -8.64
CA ARG A 390 11.15 -18.48 -8.15
C ARG A 390 11.70 -19.83 -7.66
N SER A 391 12.74 -20.34 -8.33
CA SER A 391 13.49 -21.50 -7.83
C SER A 391 14.22 -21.11 -6.55
N THR A 392 13.84 -21.69 -5.41
CA THR A 392 14.61 -21.57 -4.17
C THR A 392 15.97 -22.24 -4.39
N ARG A 393 16.99 -21.45 -4.68
CA ARG A 393 18.38 -21.92 -4.75
C ARG A 393 18.78 -22.41 -3.35
N ARG A 394 18.59 -23.71 -3.07
CA ARG A 394 19.22 -24.37 -1.93
C ARG A 394 20.72 -24.15 -2.05
N MET A 395 21.31 -23.42 -1.10
CA MET A 395 22.75 -23.45 -0.89
C MET A 395 23.12 -24.91 -0.65
N ARG A 396 23.71 -25.56 -1.67
CA ARG A 396 24.48 -26.77 -1.46
C ARG A 396 25.66 -26.36 -0.57
N ARG A 397 25.60 -26.73 0.71
CA ARG A 397 26.82 -26.88 1.52
C ARG A 397 27.70 -27.90 0.80
N GLY A 398 28.70 -27.41 0.08
CA GLY A 398 29.80 -28.23 -0.39
C GLY A 398 30.55 -28.71 0.85
N ILE A 399 30.56 -30.02 1.04
CA ILE A 399 31.54 -30.69 1.88
C ILE A 399 32.83 -30.70 1.07
N ALA A 400 33.87 -30.08 1.62
CA ALA A 400 35.26 -30.38 1.35
C ALA A 400 35.99 -30.37 2.68
#